data_AF-A0A0F3P4F8-F1
#
_entry.id   AF-A0A0F3P4F8-F1
#
_cell.length_a   1.000
_cell.length_b   1.000
_cell.length_c   1.000
_cell.angle_alpha   90.00
_cell.angle_beta   90.00
_cell.angle_gamma   90.00
#
_symmetry.space_group_name_H-M   'P 1'
#
loop_
_entity.id
_entity.type
_entity.pdbx_description
1 polymer ?
#
loop_
_entity_poly.entity_id
_entity_poly.type
_entity_poly.pdbx_seq_one_letter_code
_entity_poly.pdbx_strand_id
1 'polypeptide(L)' 'MQNRLIVVDEAKMVGTKAYAELFRVVRNNNCQLILAGDEKQLASIEEVEC' A
#
# COMPACT_ATOMS: atom_id res chain seq x y z
N MET A 1 -16.17 -10.83 15.37
CA MET A 1 -15.57 -9.89 14.40
C MET A 1 -14.07 -10.16 14.38
N GLN A 2 -13.51 -10.44 13.22
CA GLN A 2 -12.08 -10.79 13.10
C GLN A 2 -11.32 -9.51 12.75
N ASN A 3 -10.64 -8.92 13.74
CA ASN A 3 -9.86 -7.70 13.55
C ASN A 3 -8.60 -8.05 12.76
N ARG A 4 -8.58 -7.70 11.48
CA ARG A 4 -7.44 -7.92 10.59
C ARG A 4 -6.76 -6.57 10.35
N LEU A 5 -5.48 -6.49 10.67
CA LEU A 5 -4.65 -5.30 10.48
C LEU A 5 -3.56 -5.64 9.47
N ILE A 6 -3.39 -4.77 8.48
CA ILE A 6 -2.29 -4.81 7.51
C ILE A 6 -1.39 -3.62 7.80
N VAL A 7 -0.10 -3.86 7.95
CA VAL A 7 0.93 -2.82 8.09
C VAL A 7 1.86 -2.93 6.90
N VAL A 8 2.03 -1.84 6.17
CA VAL A 8 2.98 -1.73 5.06
C VAL A 8 4.10 -0.81 5.52
N ASP A 9 5.31 -1.36 5.62
CA ASP A 9 6.53 -0.58 5.81
C ASP A 9 7.11 -0.17 4.44
N GLU A 10 7.96 0.85 4.43
CA GLU A 10 8.55 1.42 3.21
C GLU A 10 7.49 1.82 2.15
N ALA A 11 6.38 2.39 2.62
CA ALA A 11 5.19 2.72 1.82
C ALA A 11 5.50 3.54 0.55
N LYS A 12 6.57 4.32 0.55
CA LYS A 12 6.99 5.13 -0.60
C LYS A 12 7.48 4.29 -1.79
N MET A 13 7.92 3.06 -1.55
CA MET A 13 8.39 2.15 -2.60
C MET A 13 7.27 1.40 -3.32
N VAL A 14 6.02 1.52 -2.84
CA VAL A 14 4.86 0.86 -3.46
C VAL A 14 4.25 1.79 -4.53
N GLY A 15 4.04 1.25 -5.72
CA GLY A 15 3.41 1.96 -6.83
C GLY A 15 1.91 2.19 -6.62
N THR A 16 1.38 3.22 -7.28
CA THR A 16 -0.04 3.58 -7.33
C THR A 16 -0.93 2.40 -7.77
N LYS A 17 -0.51 1.63 -8.79
CA LYS A 17 -1.29 0.46 -9.27
C LYS A 17 -1.44 -0.61 -8.18
N ALA A 18 -0.35 -0.90 -7.46
CA ALA A 18 -0.36 -1.85 -6.35
C ALA A 18 -1.19 -1.33 -5.17
N TYR A 19 -1.12 -0.03 -4.88
CA TYR A 19 -1.95 0.59 -3.86
C TYR A 19 -3.44 0.50 -4.16
N ALA A 20 -3.86 0.70 -5.42
CA ALA A 20 -5.26 0.58 -5.81
C ALA A 20 -5.83 -0.82 -5.50
N GLU A 21 -5.07 -1.87 -5.80
CA GLU A 21 -5.46 -3.25 -5.48
C GLU A 21 -5.40 -3.53 -3.97
N LEU A 22 -4.39 -3.02 -3.26
CA LEU A 22 -4.28 -3.14 -1.81
C LEU A 22 -5.51 -2.53 -1.11
N PHE A 23 -5.89 -1.30 -1.48
CA PHE A 23 -7.07 -0.65 -0.93
C PHE A 23 -8.36 -1.42 -1.23
N ARG A 24 -8.47 -2.01 -2.43
CA ARG A 24 -9.60 -2.87 -2.80
C ARG A 24 -9.69 -4.09 -1.89
N VAL A 25 -8.58 -4.78 -1.66
CA VAL A 25 -8.52 -5.96 -0.78
C VAL A 25 -8.85 -5.60 0.67
N VAL A 26 -8.27 -4.53 1.19
CA VAL A 26 -8.49 -4.04 2.56
C VAL A 26 -9.97 -3.75 2.78
N ARG A 27 -10.60 -3.03 1.86
CA ARG A 27 -12.02 -2.66 1.94
C ARG A 27 -12.92 -3.91 1.89
N ASN A 28 -12.66 -4.82 0.96
CA ASN A 28 -13.49 -6.01 0.77
C ASN A 28 -13.38 -7.02 1.93
N ASN A 29 -12.31 -6.95 2.71
CA ASN A 29 -12.07 -7.86 3.83
C ASN A 29 -12.30 -7.22 5.22
N ASN A 30 -12.76 -5.96 5.25
CA ASN A 30 -12.89 -5.17 6.49
C ASN A 30 -11.59 -5.15 7.32
N CYS A 31 -10.46 -5.01 6.64
CA CYS A 31 -9.16 -4.86 7.31
C CYS A 31 -8.91 -3.39 7.69
N GLN A 32 -8.15 -3.19 8.75
CA GLN A 32 -7.48 -1.93 9.04
C GLN A 32 -6.14 -1.90 8.27
N LEU A 33 -5.70 -0.71 7.86
CA LEU A 33 -4.45 -0.52 7.13
C LEU A 33 -3.64 0.61 7.77
N ILE A 34 -2.36 0.37 8.02
CA ILE A 34 -1.37 1.36 8.42
C ILE A 34 -0.26 1.38 7.36
N LEU A 35 0.08 2.57 6.88
CA LEU A 35 1.19 2.81 5.97
C LEU A 35 2.29 3.54 6.74
N ALA A 36 3.49 2.97 6.74
CA ALA A 36 4.67 3.54 7.37
C ALA A 36 5.78 3.67 6.32
N GLY A 37 6.55 4.74 6.39
CA GLY A 37 7.68 4.99 5.49
C GLY A 37 8.17 6.43 5.59
N ASP A 38 9.35 6.69 5.04
CA ASP A 38 9.94 8.03 4.98
C ASP A 38 9.56 8.75 3.68
N GLU A 39 8.92 9.91 3.81
CA GLU A 39 8.56 10.78 2.69
C GLU A 39 9.77 11.31 1.91
N LYS A 40 10.98 11.30 2.49
CA LYS A 40 12.22 11.78 1.84
C LYS A 40 13.03 10.70 1.14
N GLN A 41 12.63 9.44 1.23
CA GLN A 41 13.33 8.30 0.61
C GLN A 41 13.14 8.23 -0.91
N LEU A 42 13.77 7.25 -1.56
CA LEU A 42 13.51 6.88 -2.95
C LEU A 42 12.01 6.59 -3.19
N ALA A 43 11.51 6.99 -4.35
CA ALA A 43 10.15 6.71 -4.77
C ALA A 43 10.04 5.34 -5.44
N SER A 44 8.83 4.80 -5.49
CA SER A 44 8.51 3.59 -6.24
C SER A 44 8.94 3.71 -7.71
N ILE A 45 9.45 2.60 -8.25
CA ILE A 45 9.66 2.45 -9.68
C ILE A 45 8.36 1.89 -10.25
N GLU A 46 7.60 2.72 -10.96
CA GLU A 46 6.48 2.24 -11.78
C GLU A 46 6.98 2.15 -13.23
N GLU A 47 6.90 0.96 -13.83
CA GLU A 47 7.08 0.82 -15.28
C GLU A 47 5.98 1.64 -15.97
N VAL A 48 6.37 2.79 -16.51
CA VAL A 48 5.60 3.50 -17.52
C VAL A 48 5.80 2.69 -18.81
N GLU A 49 4.81 1.90 -19.20
CA GLU A 49 4.77 1.36 -20.56
C GLU A 49 4.76 2.57 -21.52
N CYS A 50 5.87 2.78 -22.24
CA CYS A 50 5.96 3.73 -23.36
C CYS A 50 5.32 3.14 -24.62
#